data_AF-A0A5E7MZU3-F1
#
_entry.id   AF-A0A5E7MZU3-F1
#
_cell.length_a   1.000
_cell.length_b   1.000
_cell.length_c   1.000
_cell.angle_alpha   90.00
_cell.angle_beta   90.00
_cell.angle_gamma   90.00
#
_symmetry.space_group_name_H-M   'P 1'
#
loop_
_entity.id
_entity.type
_entity.pdbx_description
1 polymer ?
#
loop_
_entity_poly.entity_id
_entity_poly.type
_entity_poly.pdbx_seq_one_letter_code
_entity_poly.pdbx_strand_id
1 'polypeptide(L)' 'MDNTSQPMLFLQYKWPKLIYPEDVRRMRSVLAAAGYMAFELDLERLWDEFS' A
#
# COMPACT_ATOMS: atom_id res chain seq x y z
N MET A 1 16.95 40.60 4.95
CA MET A 1 16.60 39.27 5.50
C MET A 1 15.62 38.66 4.53
N ASP A 2 16.14 37.93 3.56
CA ASP A 2 15.33 37.35 2.50
C ASP A 2 14.69 36.05 3.01
N ASN A 3 13.38 36.11 3.23
CA ASN A 3 12.56 34.96 3.59
C ASN A 3 12.52 33.99 2.40
N THR A 4 13.53 33.13 2.33
CA THR A 4 13.55 31.97 1.45
C THR A 4 12.46 31.01 1.91
N SER A 5 11.29 31.20 1.31
CA SER A 5 10.13 30.31 1.44
C SER A 5 10.55 28.94 0.91
N GLN A 6 10.90 28.04 1.83
CA GLN A 6 11.18 26.66 1.48
C GLN A 6 9.94 26.09 0.76
N PRO A 7 10.08 25.57 -0.48
CA PRO A 7 8.95 25.00 -1.18
C PRO A 7 8.46 23.79 -0.38
N MET A 8 7.22 23.88 0.12
CA MET A 8 6.55 22.80 0.82
C MET A 8 6.32 21.67 -0.20
N LEU A 9 7.23 20.70 -0.24
CA LEU A 9 7.13 19.54 -1.11
C LEU A 9 6.02 18.63 -0.56
N PHE A 10 4.83 18.74 -1.12
CA PHE A 10 3.77 17.77 -0.86
C PHE A 10 4.21 16.42 -1.44
N LEU A 11 4.35 15.41 -0.58
CA LEU A 11 4.45 14.02 -1.00
C LEU A 11 3.18 13.65 -1.76
N GLN A 12 3.26 13.63 -3.10
CA GLN A 12 2.20 13.07 -3.93
C GLN A 12 2.19 11.56 -3.74
N TYR A 13 1.28 11.09 -2.89
CA TYR A 13 0.96 9.67 -2.80
C TYR A 13 0.30 9.22 -4.09
N LYS A 14 1.04 8.47 -4.90
CA LYS A 14 0.49 7.72 -6.02
C LYS A 14 -0.10 6.43 -5.48
N TRP A 15 -1.36 6.18 -5.81
CA TRP A 15 -1.98 4.90 -5.49
C TRP A 15 -1.19 3.77 -6.18
N PRO A 16 -0.71 2.78 -5.43
CA PRO A 16 -0.03 1.63 -6.02
C PRO A 16 -1.03 0.87 -6.88
N LYS A 17 -0.61 0.50 -8.09
CA LYS A 17 -1.44 -0.28 -9.00
C LYS A 17 -1.25 -1.76 -8.66
N LEU A 18 -2.28 -2.37 -8.08
CA LEU A 18 -2.32 -3.81 -7.84
C LEU A 18 -2.54 -4.55 -9.17
N ILE A 19 -1.74 -5.59 -9.41
CA ILE A 19 -1.81 -6.57 -10.49
C ILE A 19 -2.97 -7.54 -10.24
N TYR A 20 -3.20 -7.95 -8.98
CA TYR A 20 -4.24 -8.93 -8.59
C TYR A 20 -5.21 -8.38 -7.51
N PRO A 21 -6.01 -7.34 -7.82
CA PRO A 21 -6.79 -6.62 -6.81
C PRO A 21 -7.85 -7.47 -6.09
N GLU A 22 -8.49 -8.41 -6.78
CA GLU A 22 -9.53 -9.26 -6.16
C GLU A 22 -8.95 -10.33 -5.25
N ASP A 23 -7.85 -10.95 -5.64
CA ASP A 23 -7.16 -11.96 -4.82
C ASP A 23 -6.55 -11.32 -3.58
N VAL A 24 -5.93 -10.14 -3.73
CA VAL A 24 -5.43 -9.33 -2.61
C VAL A 24 -6.55 -8.98 -1.63
N ARG A 25 -7.73 -8.56 -2.14
CA ARG A 25 -8.88 -8.25 -1.29
C ARG A 25 -9.40 -9.49 -0.54
N ARG A 26 -9.44 -10.65 -1.19
CA ARG A 26 -9.83 -11.92 -0.53
C ARG A 26 -8.83 -12.29 0.56
N MET A 27 -7.54 -12.23 0.28
CA MET A 27 -6.49 -12.54 1.24
C MET A 27 -6.53 -11.60 2.45
N ARG A 28 -6.75 -10.31 2.19
CA ARG A 28 -6.96 -9.30 3.23
C ARG A 28 -8.16 -9.64 4.11
N SER A 29 -9.28 -10.09 3.52
CA SER A 29 -10.47 -10.46 4.28
C SER A 29 -10.25 -11.69 5.17
N VAL A 30 -9.50 -12.69 4.68
CA VAL A 30 -9.13 -13.89 5.44
C VAL A 30 -8.23 -13.52 6.62
N LEU A 31 -7.22 -12.68 6.39
CA LEU A 31 -6.30 -12.23 7.44
C LEU A 31 -7.02 -11.38 8.49
N ALA A 32 -7.89 -10.48 8.06
CA ALA A 32 -8.72 -9.68 8.97
C ALA A 32 -9.62 -10.57 9.84
N ALA A 33 -10.22 -11.62 9.28
CA ALA A 33 -11.01 -12.60 10.03
C ALA A 33 -10.17 -13.38 11.05
N ALA A 34 -8.88 -13.57 10.79
CA ALA A 34 -7.92 -14.16 11.71
C ALA A 34 -7.31 -13.16 12.72
N GLY A 35 -7.74 -11.88 12.69
CA GLY A 35 -7.26 -10.83 13.59
C GLY A 35 -5.96 -10.14 13.15
N TYR A 36 -5.49 -10.40 11.93
CA TYR A 36 -4.31 -9.77 11.37
C TYR A 36 -4.69 -8.56 10.50
N MET A 37 -4.06 -7.41 10.75
CA MET A 37 -4.10 -6.27 9.84
C MET A 37 -2.95 -6.39 8.83
N ALA A 38 -3.30 -6.55 7.55
CA ALA A 38 -2.35 -6.55 6.45
C ALA A 38 -2.72 -5.48 5.42
N PHE A 39 -1.69 -4.83 4.88
CA PHE A 39 -1.83 -3.82 3.84
C PHE A 39 -1.80 -4.48 2.45
N GLU A 40 -2.56 -3.95 1.50
CA GLU A 40 -2.77 -4.58 0.19
C GLU A 40 -1.47 -4.77 -0.60
N LEU A 41 -0.54 -3.81 -0.50
CA LEU A 41 0.79 -3.92 -1.10
C LEU A 41 1.65 -5.04 -0.51
N ASP A 42 1.57 -5.26 0.81
CA ASP A 42 2.34 -6.32 1.45
C ASP A 42 1.80 -7.70 1.04
N LEU A 43 0.49 -7.80 0.85
CA LEU A 43 -0.16 -9.02 0.36
C LEU A 43 0.21 -9.34 -1.07
N GLU A 44 0.25 -8.32 -1.93
CA GLU A 44 0.69 -8.50 -3.31
C GLU A 44 2.16 -8.88 -3.38
N ARG A 45 3.02 -8.25 -2.56
CA ARG A 45 4.43 -8.63 -2.50
C ARG A 45 4.62 -10.06 -2.01
N LEU A 46 3.90 -10.47 -0.97
CA LEU A 46 3.90 -11.86 -0.50
C LEU A 46 3.41 -12.81 -1.59
N TRP A 47 2.42 -12.39 -2.37
CA TRP A 47 1.95 -13.19 -3.50
C TRP A 47 3.06 -13.43 -4.51
N ASP A 48 3.74 -12.37 -4.95
CA ASP A 48 4.85 -12.46 -5.91
C ASP A 48 6.04 -13.28 -5.37
N GLU A 49 6.31 -13.24 -4.07
CA GLU A 49 7.41 -13.99 -3.43
C GLU A 49 7.12 -15.50 -3.31
N PHE A 50 5.85 -15.92 -3.31
CA PHE A 50 5.44 -17.30 -3.02
C PHE A 50 4.60 -17.98 -4.13
N SER A 51 4.30 -17.30 -5.25
CA SER A 51 3.56 -17.84 -6.41
C SER A 51 4.42 -18.67 -7.36
#